data_AF-A0A8T5RGF8-F1
#
_entry.id   AF-A0A8T5RGF8-F1
#
_cell.length_a   1.000
_cell.length_b   1.000
_cell.length_c   1.000
_cell.angle_alpha   90.00
_cell.angle_beta   90.00
_cell.angle_gamma   90.00
#
_symmetry.space_group_name_H-M   'P 1'
#
loop_
_entity.id
_entity.type
_entity.pdbx_description
1 polymer ?
#
loop_
_entity_poly.entity_id
_entity_poly.type
_entity_poly.pdbx_seq_one_letter_code
_entity_poly.pdbx_strand_id
1 'polypeptide(L)'
;MELSNAINKKLSNLITFFKNKKVIIGFSGGVDSSLLAYLSNKYAKKTLLITEYSILYPKEEIDSAIQFAKEQNIEYLLMKRDPLKDKEFKKNPINRCYLCKKGLYSEMKLIQKERSFDIIVDGTNMDDLSDYRPGILALKELNIQTPYIRYEITKQEIRKICSFFDLDIKSKPSMACFSSRIPYHVKINEDKLIKIMKAEQFLKNEFNLKQLRVRYHEKNLARIEFLADDLSKMLTQEKLMSIKNYLKSIGFNYITVDIEGFRSGSMNEILNINDINKKHNISIE
;
A
#
# COMPACT_ATOMS: atom_id res chain seq x y z
N MET A 1 6.66 25.46 9.75
CA MET A 1 5.82 25.04 10.91
C MET A 1 6.76 24.47 11.96
N GLU A 2 6.74 24.90 13.22
CA GLU A 2 7.64 24.32 14.23
C GLU A 2 7.16 22.95 14.70
N LEU A 3 8.08 21.97 14.78
CA LEU A 3 7.80 20.66 15.35
C LEU A 3 7.90 20.72 16.87
N SER A 4 7.07 19.94 17.58
CA SER A 4 7.20 19.81 19.03
C SER A 4 8.52 19.14 19.41
N ASN A 5 9.01 19.39 20.63
CA ASN A 5 10.23 18.77 21.17
C ASN A 5 10.21 17.24 21.08
N ALA A 6 9.05 16.62 21.32
CA ALA A 6 8.87 15.18 21.20
C ALA A 6 9.08 14.69 19.76
N ILE A 7 8.48 15.35 18.77
CA ILE A 7 8.63 14.99 17.35
C ILE A 7 10.07 15.24 16.88
N ASN A 8 10.70 16.34 17.31
CA ASN A 8 12.09 16.65 17.00
C ASN A 8 13.05 15.56 17.49
N LYS A 9 12.81 15.01 18.69
CA LYS A 9 13.61 13.90 19.22
C LYS A 9 13.47 12.64 18.36
N LYS A 10 12.23 12.27 18.00
CA LYS A 10 11.96 11.12 17.11
C LYS A 10 12.58 11.30 15.72
N LEU A 11 12.49 12.50 15.15
CA LEU A 11 13.14 12.85 13.88
C LEU A 11 14.67 12.74 13.97
N SER A 12 15.27 13.24 15.06
CA SER A 12 16.73 13.13 15.29
C SER A 12 17.19 11.67 15.38
N ASN A 13 16.38 10.81 15.99
CA ASN A 13 16.63 9.37 16.04
C ASN A 13 16.56 8.73 14.64
N LEU A 14 15.57 9.09 13.81
CA LEU A 14 15.49 8.64 12.41
C LEU A 14 16.70 9.07 11.59
N ILE A 15 17.12 10.33 11.72
CA ILE A 15 18.30 10.84 11.02
C ILE A 15 19.54 10.04 11.43
N THR A 16 19.73 9.84 12.73
CA THR A 16 20.85 9.06 13.27
C THR A 16 20.79 7.59 12.82
N PHE A 17 19.59 7.02 12.69
CA PHE A 17 19.38 5.67 12.17
C PHE A 17 19.92 5.51 10.75
N PHE A 18 19.79 6.52 9.87
CA PHE A 18 20.30 6.43 8.49
C PHE A 18 21.80 6.76 8.34
N LYS A 19 22.37 7.55 9.25
CA LYS A 19 23.78 7.98 9.16
C LYS A 19 24.73 6.81 8.93
N ASN A 20 25.68 7.04 8.03
CA ASN A 20 26.79 6.16 7.68
C ASN A 20 26.42 4.80 7.04
N LYS A 21 25.16 4.61 6.61
CA LYS A 21 24.67 3.36 6.01
C LYS A 21 24.36 3.49 4.52
N LYS A 22 24.42 2.40 3.78
CA LYS A 22 23.81 2.20 2.46
C LYS A 22 22.44 1.54 2.67
N VAL A 23 21.38 2.16 2.19
CA VAL A 23 20.00 1.82 2.56
C VAL A 23 19.19 1.44 1.33
N ILE A 24 18.47 0.33 1.41
CA ILE A 24 17.38 -0.01 0.48
C ILE A 24 16.06 0.37 1.15
N ILE A 25 15.16 1.03 0.42
CA ILE A 25 13.83 1.37 0.90
C ILE A 25 12.79 0.65 0.03
N GLY A 26 11.94 -0.14 0.67
CA GLY A 26 10.70 -0.63 0.06
C GLY A 26 9.77 0.55 -0.18
N PHE A 27 9.66 0.98 -1.44
CA PHE A 27 9.11 2.27 -1.78
C PHE A 27 7.77 2.13 -2.51
N SER A 28 6.71 2.67 -1.91
CA SER A 28 5.34 2.62 -2.45
C SER A 28 4.86 3.95 -3.02
N GLY A 29 5.62 5.04 -2.86
CA GLY A 29 5.21 6.40 -3.24
C GLY A 29 4.23 7.07 -2.27
N GLY A 30 3.76 6.36 -1.23
CA GLY A 30 2.95 6.93 -0.16
C GLY A 30 3.78 7.75 0.84
N VAL A 31 3.08 8.60 1.62
CA VAL A 31 3.68 9.54 2.59
C VAL A 31 4.72 8.90 3.52
N ASP A 32 4.42 7.70 4.02
CA ASP A 32 5.29 6.97 4.95
C ASP A 32 6.63 6.59 4.28
N SER A 33 6.58 5.96 3.10
CA SER A 33 7.79 5.57 2.37
C SER A 33 8.54 6.75 1.75
N SER A 34 7.85 7.83 1.38
CA SER A 34 8.44 9.05 0.81
C SER A 34 9.23 9.85 1.84
N LEU A 35 8.78 9.93 3.09
CA LEU A 35 9.57 10.54 4.16
C LEU A 35 10.84 9.73 4.45
N LEU A 36 10.76 8.40 4.49
CA LEU A 36 11.96 7.55 4.63
C LEU A 36 12.92 7.74 3.46
N ALA A 37 12.41 7.80 2.23
CA ALA A 37 13.20 8.04 1.02
C ALA A 37 13.94 9.38 1.09
N TYR A 38 13.24 10.45 1.45
CA TYR A 38 13.82 11.78 1.60
C TYR A 38 14.91 11.81 2.68
N LEU A 39 14.61 11.34 3.89
CA LEU A 39 15.57 11.34 5.00
C LEU A 39 16.78 10.46 4.70
N SER A 40 16.57 9.28 4.13
CA SER A 40 17.69 8.41 3.76
C SER A 40 18.55 9.05 2.68
N ASN A 41 17.97 9.66 1.65
CA ASN A 41 18.76 10.31 0.60
C ASN A 41 19.64 11.43 1.14
N LYS A 42 19.13 12.19 2.14
CA LYS A 42 19.83 13.32 2.74
C LYS A 42 20.94 12.92 3.73
N TYR A 43 20.77 11.80 4.44
CA TYR A 43 21.62 11.47 5.60
C TYR A 43 22.34 10.10 5.52
N ALA A 44 21.95 9.21 4.61
CA ALA A 44 22.64 7.96 4.35
C ALA A 44 23.84 8.15 3.41
N LYS A 45 24.74 7.18 3.35
CA LYS A 45 25.84 7.17 2.36
C LYS A 45 25.35 6.90 0.94
N LYS A 46 24.30 6.08 0.83
CA LYS A 46 23.68 5.70 -0.44
C LYS A 46 22.25 5.24 -0.18
N THR A 47 21.33 5.59 -1.06
CA THR A 47 19.93 5.15 -1.01
C THR A 47 19.53 4.53 -2.34
N LEU A 48 18.85 3.39 -2.26
CA LEU A 48 18.18 2.73 -3.39
C LEU A 48 16.71 2.55 -3.05
N LEU A 49 15.82 3.10 -3.87
CA LEU A 49 14.39 2.85 -3.79
C LEU A 49 14.05 1.62 -4.63
N ILE A 50 13.25 0.72 -4.07
CA ILE A 50 12.74 -0.44 -4.81
C ILE A 50 11.22 -0.46 -4.72
N THR A 51 10.56 -0.45 -5.87
CA THR A 51 9.11 -0.61 -5.99
C THR A 51 8.79 -1.89 -6.75
N GLU A 52 7.80 -2.64 -6.27
CA GLU A 52 7.26 -3.77 -7.01
C GLU A 52 6.45 -3.30 -8.22
N TYR A 53 6.73 -3.86 -9.39
CA TYR A 53 5.89 -3.78 -10.57
C TYR A 53 5.20 -5.12 -10.80
N SER A 54 3.89 -5.16 -10.60
CA SER A 54 3.06 -6.33 -10.85
C SER A 54 1.61 -5.93 -11.15
N ILE A 55 0.81 -6.89 -11.61
CA ILE A 55 -0.64 -6.73 -11.85
C ILE A 55 -1.44 -6.30 -10.61
N LEU A 56 -0.83 -6.32 -9.42
CA LEU A 56 -1.48 -5.91 -8.18
C LEU A 56 -1.60 -4.40 -8.03
N TYR A 57 -0.88 -3.61 -8.81
CA TYR A 57 -0.79 -2.16 -8.62
C TYR A 57 -1.15 -1.40 -9.89
N PRO A 58 -1.86 -0.26 -9.77
CA PRO A 58 -2.12 0.63 -10.90
C PRO A 58 -0.84 1.25 -11.43
N LYS A 59 -0.74 1.41 -12.75
CA LYS A 59 0.44 1.97 -13.41
C LYS A 59 0.72 3.40 -12.96
N GLU A 60 -0.32 4.20 -12.75
CA GLU A 60 -0.22 5.61 -12.38
C GLU A 60 0.51 5.81 -11.04
N GLU A 61 0.41 4.85 -10.13
CA GLU A 61 1.11 4.91 -8.85
C GLU A 61 2.58 4.52 -8.99
N ILE A 62 2.90 3.58 -9.89
CA ILE A 62 4.27 3.26 -10.26
C ILE A 62 4.94 4.46 -10.93
N ASP A 63 4.25 5.09 -11.89
CA ASP A 63 4.72 6.28 -12.59
C ASP A 63 4.95 7.43 -11.60
N SER A 64 4.07 7.59 -10.60
CA SER A 64 4.28 8.56 -9.52
C SER A 64 5.48 8.25 -8.63
N ALA A 65 5.75 6.97 -8.32
CA ALA A 65 6.91 6.58 -7.54
C ALA A 65 8.22 6.84 -8.31
N ILE A 66 8.24 6.54 -9.62
CA ILE A 66 9.36 6.86 -10.51
C ILE A 66 9.59 8.37 -10.55
N GLN A 67 8.52 9.16 -10.69
CA GLN A 67 8.61 10.61 -10.76
C GLN A 67 9.18 11.20 -9.47
N PHE A 68 8.71 10.75 -8.31
CA PHE A 68 9.27 11.16 -7.02
C PHE A 68 10.77 10.86 -6.93
N ALA A 69 11.20 9.65 -7.33
CA ALA A 69 12.60 9.29 -7.28
C ALA A 69 13.47 10.18 -8.18
N LYS A 70 12.97 10.56 -9.35
CA LYS A 70 13.63 11.51 -10.26
C LYS A 70 13.74 12.90 -9.64
N GLU A 71 12.64 13.44 -9.10
CA GLU A 71 12.59 14.76 -8.47
C GLU A 71 13.54 14.87 -7.27
N GLN A 72 13.67 13.79 -6.51
CA GLN A 72 14.56 13.70 -5.36
C GLN A 72 15.99 13.26 -5.72
N ASN A 73 16.28 12.99 -7.00
CA ASN A 73 17.55 12.47 -7.50
C ASN A 73 18.06 11.22 -6.73
N ILE A 74 17.18 10.23 -6.54
CA ILE A 74 17.47 8.99 -5.81
C ILE A 74 17.59 7.83 -6.80
N GLU A 75 18.57 6.94 -6.60
CA GLU A 75 18.66 5.69 -7.35
C GLU A 75 17.37 4.88 -7.15
N TYR A 76 16.79 4.41 -8.26
CA TYR A 76 15.50 3.74 -8.27
C TYR A 76 15.56 2.45 -9.09
N LEU A 77 15.00 1.38 -8.55
CA LEU A 77 14.87 0.09 -9.21
C LEU A 77 13.42 -0.38 -9.23
N LEU A 78 12.90 -0.60 -10.44
CA LEU A 78 11.60 -1.22 -10.63
C LEU A 78 11.74 -2.75 -10.65
N MET A 79 11.23 -3.41 -9.63
CA MET A 79 11.32 -4.86 -9.47
C MET A 79 10.09 -5.53 -10.08
N LYS A 80 10.23 -6.14 -11.25
CA LYS A 80 9.14 -6.87 -11.92
C LYS A 80 8.86 -8.19 -11.20
N ARG A 81 7.64 -8.38 -10.72
CA ARG A 81 7.20 -9.61 -10.04
C ARG A 81 5.88 -10.09 -10.61
N ASP A 82 5.64 -11.39 -10.47
CA ASP A 82 4.35 -12.01 -10.78
C ASP A 82 3.84 -12.79 -9.56
N PRO A 83 3.08 -12.13 -8.67
CA PRO A 83 2.46 -12.77 -7.50
C PRO A 83 1.49 -13.90 -7.86
N LEU A 84 0.97 -13.96 -9.10
CA LEU A 84 0.04 -15.02 -9.54
C LEU A 84 0.74 -16.35 -9.86
N LYS A 85 2.07 -16.40 -9.82
CA LYS A 85 2.85 -17.65 -9.85
C LYS A 85 2.81 -18.38 -8.51
N ASP A 86 2.63 -17.66 -7.40
CA ASP A 86 2.48 -18.26 -6.07
C ASP A 86 1.07 -18.85 -5.92
N LYS A 87 0.99 -20.19 -5.88
CA LYS A 87 -0.27 -20.92 -5.72
C LYS A 87 -0.97 -20.61 -4.40
N GLU A 88 -0.22 -20.34 -3.33
CA GLU A 88 -0.80 -20.00 -2.03
C GLU A 88 -1.35 -18.57 -2.04
N PHE A 89 -0.63 -17.62 -2.64
CA PHE A 89 -1.15 -16.26 -2.82
C PHE A 89 -2.47 -16.25 -3.59
N LYS A 90 -2.57 -17.03 -4.67
CA LYS A 90 -3.81 -17.15 -5.48
C LYS A 90 -5.01 -17.64 -4.69
N LYS A 91 -4.84 -18.43 -3.64
CA LYS A 91 -5.96 -18.88 -2.79
C LYS A 91 -6.58 -17.73 -1.98
N ASN A 92 -5.95 -16.55 -2.01
CA ASN A 92 -6.33 -15.37 -1.24
C ASN A 92 -6.54 -15.65 0.25
N PRO A 93 -5.59 -16.33 0.92
CA PRO A 93 -5.73 -16.63 2.34
C PRO A 93 -5.71 -15.32 3.13
N ILE A 94 -6.17 -15.39 4.38
CA ILE A 94 -6.18 -14.26 5.30
C ILE A 94 -4.78 -13.64 5.44
N ASN A 95 -3.73 -14.47 5.38
CA ASN A 95 -2.33 -14.03 5.40
C ASN A 95 -1.74 -13.66 4.01
N ARG A 96 -2.54 -13.36 2.97
CA ARG A 96 -2.01 -13.00 1.63
C ARG A 96 -0.95 -11.89 1.64
N CYS A 97 -1.09 -10.90 2.53
CA CYS A 97 -0.13 -9.80 2.66
C CYS A 97 1.22 -10.27 3.23
N TYR A 98 1.23 -11.30 4.08
CA TYR A 98 2.46 -11.97 4.52
C TYR A 98 3.16 -12.61 3.35
N LEU A 99 2.46 -13.42 2.53
CA LEU A 99 3.04 -14.08 1.37
C LEU A 99 3.62 -13.07 0.38
N CYS A 100 2.87 -12.01 0.07
CA CYS A 100 3.30 -10.96 -0.84
C CYS A 100 4.56 -10.23 -0.34
N LYS A 101 4.58 -9.79 0.94
CA LYS A 101 5.73 -9.11 1.54
C LYS A 101 6.94 -10.03 1.67
N LYS A 102 6.74 -11.29 2.08
CA LYS A 102 7.83 -12.27 2.20
C LYS A 102 8.56 -12.45 0.87
N GLY A 103 7.82 -12.69 -0.22
CA GLY A 103 8.43 -12.79 -1.54
C GLY A 103 9.16 -11.52 -1.97
N LEU A 104 8.54 -10.33 -1.80
CA LEU A 104 9.15 -9.05 -2.19
C LEU A 104 10.48 -8.81 -1.45
N TYR A 105 10.45 -8.94 -0.12
CA TYR A 105 11.61 -8.64 0.71
C TYR A 105 12.69 -9.73 0.62
N SER A 106 12.34 -10.98 0.31
CA SER A 106 13.32 -12.02 -0.02
C SER A 106 14.11 -11.67 -1.29
N GLU A 107 13.46 -11.17 -2.34
CA GLU A 107 14.15 -10.71 -3.55
C GLU A 107 15.02 -9.46 -3.26
N MET A 108 14.52 -8.52 -2.45
CA MET A 108 15.33 -7.36 -2.02
C MET A 108 16.55 -7.78 -1.20
N LYS A 109 16.49 -8.87 -0.42
CA LYS A 109 17.65 -9.42 0.31
C LYS A 109 18.76 -9.91 -0.61
N LEU A 110 18.41 -10.47 -1.77
CA LEU A 110 19.39 -10.85 -2.78
C LEU A 110 20.14 -9.62 -3.30
N ILE A 111 19.40 -8.56 -3.64
CA ILE A 111 19.97 -7.27 -4.08
C ILE A 111 20.81 -6.63 -2.98
N GLN A 112 20.35 -6.71 -1.73
CA GLN A 112 21.10 -6.21 -0.57
C GLN A 112 22.50 -6.83 -0.53
N LYS A 113 22.58 -8.16 -0.66
CA LYS A 113 23.85 -8.90 -0.66
C LYS A 113 24.70 -8.57 -1.87
N GLU A 114 24.12 -8.64 -3.08
CA GLU A 114 24.82 -8.43 -4.34
C GLU A 114 25.44 -7.03 -4.42
N ARG A 115 24.70 -6.00 -4.00
CA ARG A 115 25.14 -4.60 -4.08
C ARG A 115 25.73 -4.06 -2.77
N SER A 116 25.93 -4.93 -1.78
CA SER A 116 26.52 -4.59 -0.47
C SER A 116 25.83 -3.41 0.22
N PHE A 117 24.50 -3.47 0.34
CA PHE A 117 23.71 -2.54 1.15
C PHE A 117 23.63 -3.01 2.61
N ASP A 118 23.66 -2.08 3.56
CA ASP A 118 23.74 -2.40 4.99
C ASP A 118 22.38 -2.83 5.55
N ILE A 119 21.30 -2.16 5.13
CA ILE A 119 19.94 -2.39 5.64
C ILE A 119 18.86 -2.26 4.55
N ILE A 120 17.74 -2.94 4.78
CA ILE A 120 16.48 -2.74 4.05
C ILE A 120 15.45 -2.18 5.04
N VAL A 121 14.69 -1.18 4.59
CA VAL A 121 13.74 -0.42 5.42
C VAL A 121 12.33 -0.48 4.82
N ASP A 122 11.33 -0.73 5.67
CA ASP A 122 9.90 -0.68 5.34
C ASP A 122 9.21 0.46 6.11
N GLY A 123 8.22 1.10 5.47
CA GLY A 123 7.46 2.23 6.01
C GLY A 123 6.35 1.90 7.00
N THR A 124 6.25 0.68 7.51
CA THR A 124 5.27 0.31 8.54
C THR A 124 5.47 1.19 9.78
N ASN A 125 4.39 1.85 10.22
CA ASN A 125 4.37 2.82 11.32
C ASN A 125 3.62 2.28 12.56
N MET A 126 3.57 3.06 13.63
CA MET A 126 2.93 2.64 14.89
C MET A 126 1.44 2.33 14.76
N ASP A 127 0.71 3.10 13.97
CA ASP A 127 -0.73 2.93 13.81
C ASP A 127 -1.06 1.59 13.12
N ASP A 128 -0.15 1.04 12.31
CA ASP A 128 -0.32 -0.26 11.66
C ASP A 128 -0.35 -1.45 12.63
N LEU A 129 0.12 -1.29 13.88
CA LEU A 129 0.08 -2.34 14.91
C LEU A 129 -1.32 -2.59 15.49
N SER A 130 -2.24 -1.65 15.28
CA SER A 130 -3.63 -1.73 15.76
C SER A 130 -4.57 -2.50 14.83
N ASP A 131 -4.11 -2.89 13.64
CA ASP A 131 -4.89 -3.55 12.59
C ASP A 131 -4.33 -4.94 12.28
N TYR A 132 -5.14 -5.83 11.70
CA TYR A 132 -4.66 -7.14 11.26
C TYR A 132 -3.71 -6.99 10.06
N ARG A 133 -2.41 -6.94 10.34
CA ARG A 133 -1.33 -6.73 9.36
C ARG A 133 -0.36 -7.92 9.34
N PRO A 134 -0.74 -9.07 8.74
CA PRO A 134 0.13 -10.27 8.72
C PRO A 134 1.45 -10.04 7.98
N GLY A 135 1.52 -9.00 7.13
CA GLY A 135 2.75 -8.58 6.47
C GLY A 135 3.89 -8.21 7.44
N ILE A 136 3.59 -7.79 8.67
CA ILE A 136 4.60 -7.42 9.67
C ILE A 136 5.43 -8.64 10.10
N LEU A 137 4.82 -9.83 10.16
CA LEU A 137 5.52 -11.07 10.48
C LEU A 137 6.64 -11.37 9.46
N ALA A 138 6.38 -11.13 8.17
CA ALA A 138 7.38 -11.33 7.12
C ALA A 138 8.57 -10.37 7.28
N LEU A 139 8.32 -9.12 7.71
CA LEU A 139 9.38 -8.15 7.98
C LEU A 139 10.26 -8.61 9.15
N LYS A 140 9.64 -9.11 10.22
CA LYS A 140 10.34 -9.63 11.41
C LYS A 140 11.20 -10.85 11.05
N GLU A 141 10.63 -11.85 10.36
CA GLU A 141 11.36 -13.06 9.92
C GLU A 141 12.58 -12.73 9.03
N LEU A 142 12.45 -11.73 8.16
CA LEU A 142 13.50 -11.32 7.22
C LEU A 142 14.43 -10.24 7.80
N ASN A 143 14.29 -9.87 9.08
CA ASN A 143 15.07 -8.80 9.72
C ASN A 143 15.05 -7.47 8.93
N ILE A 144 13.89 -7.11 8.38
CA ILE A 144 13.66 -5.82 7.72
C ILE A 144 13.45 -4.76 8.78
N GLN A 145 14.08 -3.60 8.60
CA GLN A 145 14.05 -2.54 9.59
C GLN A 145 12.77 -1.70 9.44
N THR A 146 12.05 -1.50 10.54
CA THR A 146 10.85 -0.65 10.63
C THR A 146 11.08 0.48 11.62
N PRO A 147 11.84 1.52 11.25
CA PRO A 147 12.30 2.54 12.18
C PRO A 147 11.16 3.37 12.77
N TYR A 148 10.02 3.48 12.08
CA TYR A 148 8.85 4.12 12.65
C TYR A 148 8.28 3.36 13.84
N ILE A 149 8.16 2.02 13.77
CA ILE A 149 7.81 1.20 14.95
C ILE A 149 8.86 1.38 16.05
N ARG A 150 10.15 1.30 15.68
CA ARG A 150 11.26 1.38 16.66
C ARG A 150 11.28 2.68 17.47
N TYR A 151 10.92 3.80 16.85
CA TYR A 151 10.93 5.12 17.49
C TYR A 151 9.52 5.64 17.81
N GLU A 152 8.53 4.75 17.82
CA GLU A 152 7.15 5.03 18.16
C GLU A 152 6.53 6.18 17.35
N ILE A 153 6.85 6.23 16.06
CA ILE A 153 6.41 7.30 15.16
C ILE A 153 5.05 6.94 14.58
N THR A 154 4.08 7.81 14.82
CA THR A 154 2.71 7.69 14.28
C THR A 154 2.58 8.33 12.91
N LYS A 155 1.53 7.97 12.18
CA LYS A 155 1.20 8.53 10.87
C LYS A 155 0.93 10.03 10.93
N GLN A 156 0.38 10.52 12.04
CA GLN A 156 0.18 11.96 12.22
C GLN A 156 1.52 12.68 12.36
N GLU A 157 2.48 12.10 13.07
CA GLU A 157 3.83 12.65 13.21
C GLU A 157 4.58 12.62 11.87
N ILE A 158 4.46 11.53 11.09
CA ILE A 158 5.01 11.45 9.72
C ILE A 158 4.52 12.62 8.87
N ARG A 159 3.21 12.90 8.88
CA ARG A 159 2.63 14.02 8.14
C ARG A 159 3.19 15.38 8.59
N LYS A 160 3.30 15.60 9.91
CA LYS A 160 3.90 16.82 10.47
C LYS A 160 5.37 16.99 10.03
N ILE A 161 6.15 15.91 10.04
CA ILE A 161 7.54 15.93 9.58
C ILE A 161 7.62 16.22 8.07
N CYS A 162 6.72 15.65 7.25
CA CYS A 162 6.66 15.96 5.83
C CYS A 162 6.40 17.45 5.60
N SER A 163 5.41 18.01 6.30
CA SER A 163 5.11 19.45 6.25
C SER A 163 6.25 20.33 6.77
N PHE A 164 7.03 19.86 7.74
CA PHE A 164 8.21 20.58 8.22
C PHE A 164 9.31 20.72 7.16
N PHE A 165 9.46 19.73 6.29
CA PHE A 165 10.44 19.74 5.20
C PHE A 165 9.87 20.28 3.87
N ASP A 166 8.67 20.84 3.89
CA ASP A 166 7.94 21.27 2.68
C ASP A 166 7.91 20.18 1.60
N LEU A 167 7.83 18.91 2.03
CA LEU A 167 7.69 17.79 1.12
C LEU A 167 6.29 17.81 0.53
N ASP A 168 6.16 18.26 -0.71
CA ASP A 168 4.95 18.17 -1.51
C ASP A 168 4.69 16.70 -1.92
N ILE A 169 4.47 15.88 -0.90
CA ILE A 169 3.86 14.59 -1.06
C ILE A 169 2.38 14.89 -1.04
N LYS A 170 1.77 15.10 -2.24
CA LYS A 170 0.31 15.11 -2.41
C LYS A 170 -0.25 14.07 -1.46
N SER A 171 -1.23 14.45 -0.64
CA SER A 171 -1.85 13.61 0.39
C SER A 171 -2.55 12.40 -0.25
N LYS A 172 -1.77 11.50 -0.81
CA LYS A 172 -2.21 10.32 -1.51
C LYS A 172 -2.60 9.30 -0.44
N PRO A 173 -3.79 8.71 -0.55
CA PRO A 173 -4.15 7.60 0.31
C PRO A 173 -3.11 6.48 0.17
N SER A 174 -2.92 5.70 1.23
CA SER A 174 -2.02 4.56 1.20
C SER A 174 -2.39 3.60 0.07
N MET A 175 -1.41 3.28 -0.75
CA MET A 175 -1.46 2.27 -1.80
C MET A 175 -2.01 0.94 -1.26
N ALA A 176 -3.18 0.53 -1.75
CA ALA A 176 -3.75 -0.79 -1.47
C ALA A 176 -3.82 -1.57 -2.78
N CYS A 177 -3.17 -2.74 -2.81
CA CYS A 177 -3.16 -3.63 -3.97
C CYS A 177 -4.56 -4.07 -4.41
N PHE A 178 -4.73 -4.38 -5.69
CA PHE A 178 -6.02 -4.83 -6.24
C PHE A 178 -6.53 -6.12 -5.63
N SER A 179 -5.66 -6.98 -5.07
CA SER A 179 -6.12 -8.17 -4.35
C SER A 179 -6.95 -7.84 -3.11
N SER A 180 -6.81 -6.64 -2.54
CA SER A 180 -7.68 -6.18 -1.43
C SER A 180 -9.13 -5.98 -1.86
N ARG A 181 -9.43 -5.90 -3.17
CA ARG A 181 -10.80 -5.79 -3.70
C ARG A 181 -11.49 -7.15 -3.83
N ILE A 182 -10.76 -8.24 -3.57
CA ILE A 182 -11.28 -9.61 -3.67
C ILE A 182 -11.43 -10.17 -2.24
N PRO A 183 -12.62 -10.66 -1.84
CA PRO A 183 -12.84 -11.31 -0.54
C PRO A 183 -11.88 -12.45 -0.28
N TYR A 184 -11.48 -12.60 0.99
CA TYR A 184 -10.63 -13.71 1.42
C TYR A 184 -11.22 -15.04 0.96
N HIS A 185 -10.35 -16.01 0.68
CA HIS A 185 -10.67 -17.35 0.15
C HIS A 185 -11.28 -17.37 -1.26
N VAL A 186 -11.65 -16.23 -1.83
CA VAL A 186 -11.97 -16.13 -3.26
C VAL A 186 -10.68 -16.09 -4.05
N LYS A 187 -10.48 -17.10 -4.92
CA LYS A 187 -9.28 -17.24 -5.75
C LYS A 187 -8.99 -15.97 -6.55
N ILE A 188 -7.78 -15.44 -6.39
CA ILE A 188 -7.25 -14.33 -7.20
C ILE A 188 -6.79 -14.89 -8.55
N ASN A 189 -7.15 -14.20 -9.62
CA ASN A 189 -6.67 -14.46 -10.97
C ASN A 189 -6.54 -13.15 -11.75
N GLU A 190 -5.90 -13.24 -12.90
CA GLU A 190 -5.63 -12.11 -13.78
C GLU A 190 -6.92 -11.43 -14.29
N ASP A 191 -7.91 -12.19 -14.75
CA ASP A 191 -9.19 -11.67 -15.23
C ASP A 191 -9.88 -10.74 -14.20
N LYS A 192 -9.98 -11.20 -12.94
CA LYS A 192 -10.59 -10.42 -11.85
C LYS A 192 -9.81 -9.13 -11.60
N LEU A 193 -8.48 -9.20 -11.53
CA LEU A 193 -7.63 -8.04 -11.29
C LEU A 193 -7.73 -7.03 -12.43
N ILE A 194 -7.75 -7.48 -13.68
CA ILE A 194 -7.93 -6.62 -14.86
C ILE A 194 -9.31 -5.95 -14.83
N LYS A 195 -10.38 -6.69 -14.51
CA LYS A 195 -11.73 -6.11 -14.38
C LYS A 195 -11.79 -5.03 -13.31
N ILE A 196 -11.23 -5.30 -12.13
CA ILE A 196 -11.15 -4.32 -11.03
C ILE A 196 -10.35 -3.09 -11.48
N MET A 197 -9.17 -3.29 -12.05
CA MET A 197 -8.30 -2.20 -12.53
C MET A 197 -9.01 -1.33 -13.55
N LYS A 198 -9.60 -1.93 -14.59
CA LYS A 198 -10.34 -1.22 -15.63
C LYS A 198 -11.54 -0.45 -15.08
N ALA A 199 -12.27 -1.04 -14.14
CA ALA A 199 -13.40 -0.38 -13.49
C ALA A 199 -12.94 0.82 -12.64
N GLU A 200 -11.91 0.65 -11.80
CA GLU A 200 -11.39 1.75 -10.98
C GLU A 200 -10.80 2.87 -11.84
N GLN A 201 -10.04 2.55 -12.90
CA GLN A 201 -9.49 3.55 -13.83
C GLN A 201 -10.60 4.33 -14.54
N PHE A 202 -11.61 3.64 -15.07
CA PHE A 202 -12.73 4.30 -15.73
C PHE A 202 -13.45 5.26 -14.78
N LEU A 203 -13.85 4.79 -13.60
CA LEU A 203 -14.58 5.62 -12.64
C LEU A 203 -13.78 6.86 -12.19
N LYS A 204 -12.46 6.69 -11.99
CA LYS A 204 -11.57 7.80 -11.66
C LYS A 204 -11.49 8.83 -12.77
N ASN A 205 -11.28 8.38 -14.00
CA ASN A 205 -11.05 9.27 -15.14
C ASN A 205 -12.34 9.96 -15.59
N GLU A 206 -13.43 9.20 -15.73
CA GLU A 206 -14.72 9.70 -16.23
C GLU A 206 -15.33 10.74 -15.28
N PHE A 207 -15.20 10.51 -13.97
CA PHE A 207 -15.87 11.33 -12.97
C PHE A 207 -14.92 12.16 -12.10
N ASN A 208 -13.63 12.22 -12.49
CA ASN A 208 -12.57 12.92 -11.76
C ASN A 208 -12.51 12.56 -10.26
N LEU A 209 -12.69 11.28 -9.95
CA LEU A 209 -12.71 10.78 -8.57
C LEU A 209 -11.29 10.56 -8.08
N LYS A 210 -10.98 11.07 -6.89
CA LYS A 210 -9.66 10.88 -6.28
C LYS A 210 -9.50 9.50 -5.65
N GLN A 211 -10.59 8.96 -5.11
CA GLN A 211 -10.55 7.71 -4.34
C GLN A 211 -11.89 6.98 -4.43
N LEU A 212 -11.80 5.68 -4.71
CA LEU A 212 -12.91 4.75 -4.71
C LEU A 212 -12.35 3.33 -4.64
N ARG A 213 -13.22 2.34 -4.44
CA ARG A 213 -12.88 0.93 -4.68
C ARG A 213 -13.97 0.23 -5.46
N VAL A 214 -13.58 -0.70 -6.33
CA VAL A 214 -14.52 -1.64 -6.96
C VAL A 214 -14.24 -3.02 -6.39
N ARG A 215 -15.09 -3.47 -5.47
CA ARG A 215 -14.99 -4.82 -4.88
C ARG A 215 -15.57 -5.84 -5.84
N TYR A 216 -14.82 -6.92 -6.04
CA TYR A 216 -15.25 -8.04 -6.84
C TYR A 216 -15.86 -9.11 -5.95
N HIS A 217 -17.10 -9.49 -6.22
CA HIS A 217 -17.81 -10.57 -5.55
C HIS A 217 -18.12 -11.72 -6.51
N GLU A 218 -18.69 -12.79 -5.98
CA GLU A 218 -19.12 -13.92 -6.79
C GLU A 218 -20.09 -13.52 -7.91
N LYS A 219 -20.18 -14.36 -8.95
CA LYS A 219 -21.03 -14.12 -10.14
C LYS A 219 -20.73 -12.79 -10.84
N ASN A 220 -19.46 -12.34 -10.84
CA ASN A 220 -19.01 -11.06 -11.40
C ASN A 220 -19.85 -9.87 -10.88
N LEU A 221 -20.11 -9.80 -9.57
CA LEU A 221 -20.73 -8.62 -8.98
C LEU A 221 -19.65 -7.57 -8.65
N ALA A 222 -19.83 -6.36 -9.15
CA ALA A 222 -19.07 -5.17 -8.75
C ALA A 222 -19.83 -4.44 -7.65
N ARG A 223 -19.23 -4.30 -6.46
CA ARG A 223 -19.70 -3.39 -5.41
C ARG A 223 -18.78 -2.18 -5.35
N ILE A 224 -19.31 -1.01 -5.70
CA ILE A 224 -18.55 0.24 -5.78
C ILE A 224 -18.62 0.96 -4.42
N GLU A 225 -17.46 1.30 -3.87
CA GLU A 225 -17.30 2.07 -2.65
C GLU A 225 -16.78 3.48 -3.02
N PHE A 226 -17.64 4.49 -2.97
CA PHE A 226 -17.26 5.90 -3.16
C PHE A 226 -16.86 6.55 -1.84
N LEU A 227 -16.06 7.61 -1.87
CA LEU A 227 -15.97 8.51 -0.73
C LEU A 227 -17.35 9.10 -0.39
N ALA A 228 -17.58 9.41 0.88
CA ALA A 228 -18.86 9.98 1.34
C ALA A 228 -19.25 11.24 0.55
N ASP A 229 -18.29 12.14 0.32
CA ASP A 229 -18.49 13.39 -0.42
C ASP A 229 -18.75 13.19 -1.93
N ASP A 230 -18.41 12.02 -2.46
CA ASP A 230 -18.58 11.66 -3.87
C ASP A 230 -19.88 10.87 -4.09
N LEU A 231 -20.31 10.08 -3.10
CA LEU A 231 -21.45 9.17 -3.20
C LEU A 231 -22.70 9.90 -3.72
N SER A 232 -23.14 10.96 -3.05
CA SER A 232 -24.35 11.71 -3.45
C SER A 232 -24.25 12.30 -4.86
N LYS A 233 -23.04 12.68 -5.30
CA LYS A 233 -22.78 13.25 -6.62
C LYS A 233 -22.76 12.19 -7.73
N MET A 234 -22.56 10.92 -7.40
CA MET A 234 -22.45 9.82 -8.38
C MET A 234 -23.79 9.14 -8.69
N LEU A 235 -24.82 9.36 -7.89
CA LEU A 235 -26.12 8.67 -8.00
C LEU A 235 -27.10 9.33 -9.00
N THR A 236 -26.61 10.10 -9.97
CA THR A 236 -27.47 10.66 -11.03
C THR A 236 -27.74 9.59 -12.12
N GLN A 237 -28.91 9.64 -12.75
CA GLN A 237 -29.28 8.65 -13.79
C GLN A 237 -28.25 8.55 -14.92
N GLU A 238 -27.75 9.70 -15.39
CA GLU A 238 -26.73 9.78 -16.43
C GLU A 238 -25.44 9.03 -16.05
N LYS A 239 -24.89 9.33 -14.86
CA LYS A 239 -23.67 8.69 -14.36
C LYS A 239 -23.88 7.20 -14.11
N LEU A 240 -25.00 6.82 -13.49
CA LEU A 240 -25.35 5.42 -13.27
C LEU A 240 -25.47 4.64 -14.58
N MET A 241 -26.01 5.25 -15.64
CA MET A 241 -26.08 4.63 -16.97
C MET A 241 -24.69 4.47 -17.60
N SER A 242 -23.83 5.48 -17.50
CA SER A 242 -22.43 5.41 -17.96
C SER A 242 -21.66 4.30 -17.22
N ILE A 243 -21.76 4.25 -15.88
CA ILE A 243 -21.18 3.20 -15.04
C ILE A 243 -21.70 1.83 -15.46
N LYS A 244 -23.02 1.68 -15.59
CA LYS A 244 -23.67 0.43 -15.99
C LYS A 244 -23.12 -0.08 -17.33
N ASN A 245 -23.11 0.78 -18.34
CA ASN A 245 -22.70 0.41 -19.69
C ASN A 245 -21.23 -0.05 -19.72
N TYR A 246 -20.34 0.70 -19.08
CA TYR A 246 -18.92 0.35 -19.07
C TYR A 246 -18.62 -0.89 -18.22
N LEU A 247 -19.14 -1.00 -16.99
CA LEU A 247 -18.85 -2.17 -16.15
C LEU A 247 -19.43 -3.47 -16.74
N LYS A 248 -20.59 -3.39 -17.42
CA LYS A 248 -21.15 -4.52 -18.17
C LYS A 248 -20.25 -4.94 -19.32
N SER A 249 -19.71 -3.99 -20.09
CA SER A 249 -18.87 -4.30 -21.26
C SER A 249 -17.55 -4.98 -20.88
N ILE A 250 -17.01 -4.71 -19.68
CA ILE A 250 -15.83 -5.39 -19.15
C ILE A 250 -16.15 -6.69 -18.38
N GLY A 251 -17.41 -7.13 -18.38
CA GLY A 251 -17.81 -8.46 -17.90
C GLY A 251 -18.30 -8.55 -16.46
N PHE A 252 -18.80 -7.45 -15.86
CA PHE A 252 -19.57 -7.52 -14.62
C PHE A 252 -21.05 -7.84 -14.90
N ASN A 253 -21.63 -8.79 -14.15
CA ASN A 253 -23.03 -9.18 -14.30
C ASN A 253 -23.95 -8.30 -13.45
N TYR A 254 -23.48 -7.85 -12.29
CA TYR A 254 -24.25 -7.03 -11.35
C TYR A 254 -23.39 -5.87 -10.88
N ILE A 255 -24.00 -4.71 -10.70
CA ILE A 255 -23.32 -3.49 -10.29
C ILE A 255 -24.14 -2.90 -9.15
N THR A 256 -23.50 -2.73 -8.01
CA THR A 256 -24.09 -2.16 -6.81
C THR A 256 -23.22 -1.04 -6.28
N VAL A 257 -23.81 -0.15 -5.51
CA VAL A 257 -23.11 0.89 -4.76
C VAL A 257 -23.24 0.56 -3.29
N ASP A 258 -22.14 0.62 -2.57
CA ASP A 258 -22.14 0.47 -1.12
C ASP A 258 -22.61 1.76 -0.46
N ILE A 259 -23.68 1.67 0.32
CA ILE A 259 -24.28 2.81 1.02
C ILE A 259 -23.40 3.34 2.15
N GLU A 260 -22.55 2.50 2.72
CA GLU A 260 -21.60 2.91 3.75
C GLU A 260 -20.33 3.52 3.16
N GLY A 261 -20.17 3.44 1.83
CA GLY A 261 -19.07 4.03 1.08
C GLY A 261 -17.70 3.41 1.36
N PHE A 262 -16.66 4.16 1.00
CA PHE A 262 -15.26 3.77 1.20
C PHE A 262 -14.88 3.85 2.67
N ARG A 263 -14.36 2.75 3.21
CA ARG A 263 -13.65 2.72 4.50
C ARG A 263 -12.34 1.95 4.41
N SER A 264 -11.33 2.41 5.14
CA SER A 264 -10.10 1.63 5.28
C SER A 264 -10.39 0.36 6.08
N GLY A 265 -9.81 -0.78 5.68
CA GLY A 265 -10.00 -2.03 6.41
C GLY A 265 -11.39 -2.70 6.29
N SER A 266 -12.32 -2.22 5.46
CA SER A 266 -13.69 -2.78 5.40
C SER A 266 -13.78 -4.28 5.11
N MET A 267 -12.79 -4.86 4.44
CA MET A 267 -12.72 -6.31 4.18
C MET A 267 -12.30 -7.13 5.41
N ASN A 268 -11.83 -6.50 6.48
CA ASN A 268 -11.44 -7.15 7.73
C ASN A 268 -12.63 -7.27 8.70
N GLU A 269 -13.75 -6.58 8.46
CA GLU A 269 -14.92 -6.62 9.36
C GLU A 269 -15.53 -8.04 9.47
N ILE A 270 -15.38 -8.85 8.41
CA ILE A 270 -15.80 -10.26 8.39
C ILE A 270 -14.80 -11.21 9.07
N LEU A 271 -13.63 -10.71 9.48
CA LEU A 271 -12.63 -11.51 10.20
C LEU A 271 -12.97 -11.48 11.68
N ASN A 272 -13.24 -12.65 12.28
CA ASN A 272 -13.29 -12.74 13.74
C ASN A 272 -11.84 -12.68 14.29
N ILE A 273 -11.34 -11.48 14.54
CA ILE A 273 -9.94 -11.22 14.96
C ILE A 273 -9.57 -12.03 16.21
N ASN A 274 -10.52 -12.24 17.11
CA ASN A 274 -10.35 -13.05 18.32
C ASN A 274 -10.04 -14.53 18.02
N ASP A 275 -10.59 -15.09 16.94
CA ASP A 275 -10.35 -16.48 16.54
C ASP A 275 -9.04 -16.63 15.75
N ILE A 276 -8.65 -15.59 15.01
CA ILE A 276 -7.41 -15.58 14.21
C ILE A 276 -6.18 -15.50 15.10
N ASN A 277 -6.21 -14.64 16.12
CA ASN A 277 -5.10 -14.51 17.08
C ASN A 277 -4.90 -15.80 17.90
N LYS A 278 -6.00 -16.50 18.26
CA LYS A 278 -5.94 -17.82 18.93
C LYS A 278 -5.38 -18.93 18.04
N LYS A 279 -5.69 -18.94 16.74
CA LYS A 279 -5.22 -19.99 15.81
C LYS A 279 -3.75 -19.84 15.39
N HIS A 280 -3.20 -18.63 15.43
CA HIS A 280 -1.86 -18.37 14.88
C HIS A 280 -0.77 -18.10 15.94
N ASN A 281 -1.05 -18.22 17.24
CA ASN A 281 -0.09 -17.91 18.32
C ASN A 281 0.71 -16.63 18.05
N ILE A 282 0.04 -15.60 17.51
CA ILE A 282 0.65 -14.28 17.36
C ILE A 282 0.53 -13.62 18.72
N SER A 283 1.30 -14.12 19.69
CA SER A 283 1.54 -13.43 20.95
C SER A 283 2.39 -12.22 20.60
N ILE A 284 1.78 -11.03 20.70
CA ILE A 284 2.54 -9.79 20.79
C ILE A 284 2.99 -9.71 22.25
N GLU A 285 4.08 -10.41 22.56
CA GLU A 285 4.95 -10.07 23.68
C GLU A 285 6.16 -9.31 23.15
#